data_AF-A0AAV5TN75-F1
#
_entry.id   AF-A0AAV5TN75-F1
#
_cell.length_a   1.000
_cell.length_b   1.000
_cell.length_c   1.000
_cell.angle_alpha   90.00
_cell.angle_beta   90.00
_cell.angle_gamma   90.00
#
_symmetry.space_group_name_H-M   'P 1'
#
loop_
_entity.id
_entity.type
_entity.pdbx_description
1 polymer ?
#
loop_
_entity_poly.entity_id
_entity_poly.type
_entity_poly.pdbx_seq_one_letter_code
_entity_poly.pdbx_strand_id
1 'polypeptide(L)'
;SLKRDPSSVHASWDAYFKNVEAGCGPGQAFQAPPLSSCGPISLRPVSPSIGVALPPRPYIVLLIISRSNYSSDPTRLVVTTSLIWTLWESNSADLDDTVPPELELSFYGLSDADLDRQFLLPPTTYIGGEEKILTLREIVNRLKSIYCNKTGIEYMHLTNFEQQEWIRKRFEAPKATELSHDQKKVLFKRLIRSTKFEEFLAKKWPSEKRFGLEGCEVLIPAIKQVIDTSSSLGVDSVVIGMPHRGRLNVLANVCRQPLSTILSSSPLWNQLMRDRET
;
A
#
# COMPACT_ATOMS: atom_id res chain seq x y z
N SER A 1 11.73 23.87 -21.02
CA SER A 1 10.82 22.77 -21.41
C SER A 1 9.38 23.28 -21.47
N LEU A 2 8.78 23.75 -20.36
CA LEU A 2 7.42 24.33 -20.36
C LEU A 2 7.28 25.67 -21.14
N LYS A 3 8.30 26.54 -21.09
CA LYS A 3 8.32 27.84 -21.81
C LYS A 3 8.32 27.72 -23.35
N ARG A 4 8.60 26.54 -23.88
CA ARG A 4 8.64 26.31 -25.34
C ARG A 4 7.36 25.65 -25.87
N ASP A 5 6.64 24.89 -25.04
CA ASP A 5 5.39 24.22 -25.44
C ASP A 5 4.40 24.14 -24.26
N PRO A 6 3.38 25.03 -24.23
CA PRO A 6 2.34 25.05 -23.20
C PRO A 6 1.40 23.83 -23.23
N SER A 7 1.38 23.05 -24.31
CA SER A 7 0.51 21.87 -24.44
C SER A 7 1.10 20.59 -23.83
N SER A 8 2.37 20.64 -23.42
CA SER A 8 3.11 19.50 -22.85
C SER A 8 2.66 19.11 -21.43
N VAL A 9 1.79 19.89 -20.79
CA VAL A 9 1.28 19.66 -19.45
C VAL A 9 -0.24 19.87 -19.39
N HIS A 10 -0.88 19.11 -18.50
CA HIS A 10 -2.31 19.25 -18.22
C HIS A 10 -2.65 20.68 -17.77
N ALA A 11 -3.81 21.20 -18.19
CA ALA A 11 -4.19 22.62 -18.01
C ALA A 11 -4.11 23.12 -16.55
N SER A 12 -4.33 22.24 -15.57
CA SER A 12 -4.20 22.57 -14.14
C SER A 12 -2.75 22.86 -13.72
N TRP A 13 -1.77 22.22 -14.36
CA TRP A 13 -0.34 22.44 -14.09
C TRP A 13 0.18 23.69 -14.81
N ASP A 14 -0.31 23.97 -16.02
CA ASP A 14 0.01 25.24 -16.71
C ASP A 14 -0.52 26.46 -15.90
N ALA A 15 -1.75 26.37 -15.40
CA ALA A 15 -2.32 27.38 -14.50
C ALA A 15 -1.49 27.55 -13.21
N TYR A 16 -1.06 26.44 -12.61
CA TYR A 16 -0.21 26.46 -11.42
C TYR A 16 1.11 27.20 -11.64
N PHE A 17 1.86 26.87 -12.70
CA PHE A 17 3.15 27.50 -12.94
C PHE A 17 3.04 28.98 -13.29
N LYS A 18 1.99 29.38 -14.04
CA LYS A 18 1.70 30.80 -14.31
C LYS A 18 1.40 31.59 -13.04
N ASN A 19 0.61 31.03 -12.13
CA ASN A 19 0.27 31.69 -10.87
C ASN A 19 1.46 31.78 -9.92
N VAL A 20 2.37 30.79 -9.93
CA VAL A 20 3.63 30.87 -9.20
C VAL A 20 4.56 31.95 -9.78
N GLU A 21 4.69 32.04 -11.11
CA GLU A 21 5.48 33.12 -11.75
C GLU A 21 4.86 34.51 -11.51
N ALA A 22 3.54 34.60 -11.37
CA ALA A 22 2.82 35.83 -11.01
C ALA A 22 2.91 36.21 -9.51
N GLY A 23 3.61 35.41 -8.69
CA GLY A 23 3.87 35.72 -7.29
C GLY A 23 2.73 35.36 -6.32
N CYS A 24 1.82 34.45 -6.70
CA CYS A 24 0.77 33.99 -5.81
C CYS A 24 1.34 33.21 -4.60
N GLY A 25 0.74 33.42 -3.42
CA GLY A 25 1.14 32.73 -2.19
C GLY A 25 0.90 31.21 -2.23
N PRO A 26 1.59 30.43 -1.38
CA PRO A 26 1.46 28.98 -1.34
C PRO A 26 0.00 28.58 -1.05
N GLY A 27 -0.57 27.74 -1.91
CA GLY A 27 -1.96 27.26 -1.82
C GLY A 27 -2.95 27.94 -2.79
N GLN A 28 -2.64 29.12 -3.32
CA GLN A 28 -3.51 29.84 -4.27
C GLN A 28 -3.19 29.60 -5.74
N ALA A 29 -2.06 28.95 -6.03
CA ALA A 29 -1.60 28.76 -7.39
C ALA A 29 -2.40 27.70 -8.17
N PHE A 30 -3.00 26.71 -7.50
CA PHE A 30 -3.71 25.62 -8.17
C PHE A 30 -5.15 26.00 -8.53
N GLN A 31 -5.55 25.74 -9.78
CA GLN A 31 -6.94 25.89 -10.23
C GLN A 31 -7.40 24.60 -10.91
N ALA A 32 -8.54 24.06 -10.45
CA ALA A 32 -9.14 22.86 -11.04
C ALA A 32 -9.74 23.19 -12.42
N PRO A 33 -9.71 22.25 -13.39
CA PRO A 33 -10.31 22.45 -14.71
C PRO A 33 -11.85 22.66 -14.60
N PRO A 34 -12.46 23.49 -15.46
CA PRO A 34 -13.90 23.68 -15.45
C PRO A 34 -14.62 22.39 -15.90
N LEU A 35 -15.58 21.94 -15.09
CA LEU A 35 -16.50 20.87 -15.46
C LEU A 35 -17.38 21.36 -16.61
N SER A 36 -17.35 20.68 -17.75
CA SER A 36 -18.19 21.00 -18.91
C SER A 36 -19.67 20.93 -18.51
N SER A 37 -20.37 22.05 -18.62
CA SER A 37 -21.78 22.21 -18.27
C SER A 37 -22.67 21.35 -19.17
N CYS A 38 -23.24 20.27 -18.64
CA CYS A 38 -24.35 19.55 -19.26
C CYS A 38 -25.66 20.25 -18.86
N GLY A 39 -26.47 20.65 -19.83
CA GLY A 39 -27.71 21.42 -19.62
C GLY A 39 -28.78 20.66 -18.84
N PRO A 40 -29.82 21.36 -18.32
CA PRO A 40 -30.84 20.75 -17.49
C PRO A 40 -31.77 19.85 -18.31
N ILE A 41 -31.81 18.55 -17.98
CA ILE A 41 -32.77 17.59 -18.53
C ILE A 41 -34.06 17.67 -17.69
N SER A 42 -35.17 17.94 -18.37
CA SER A 42 -36.52 18.01 -17.79
C SER A 42 -37.01 16.63 -17.33
N LEU A 43 -37.34 16.50 -16.04
CA LEU A 43 -37.94 15.30 -15.45
C LEU A 43 -39.47 15.35 -15.57
N ARG A 44 -40.07 14.38 -16.29
CA ARG A 44 -41.50 14.08 -16.17
C ARG A 44 -41.70 13.01 -15.08
N PRO A 45 -42.65 13.17 -14.16
CA PRO A 45 -42.97 12.14 -13.18
C PRO A 45 -43.81 11.03 -13.84
N VAL A 46 -43.42 9.77 -13.60
CA VAL A 46 -44.21 8.58 -13.92
C VAL A 46 -44.73 8.00 -12.62
N SER A 47 -46.05 7.79 -12.54
CA SER A 47 -46.77 7.27 -11.37
C SER A 47 -46.36 5.82 -11.01
N PRO A 48 -46.45 5.40 -9.74
CA PRO A 48 -46.04 4.07 -9.31
C PRO A 48 -47.14 3.04 -9.60
N SER A 49 -46.81 1.98 -10.34
CA SER A 49 -47.61 0.77 -10.43
C SER A 49 -47.20 -0.23 -9.34
N ILE A 50 -48.20 -0.74 -8.64
CA ILE A 50 -48.13 -1.78 -7.60
C ILE A 50 -47.68 -3.11 -8.24
N GLY A 51 -46.74 -3.83 -7.61
CA GLY A 51 -46.53 -5.25 -7.93
C GLY A 51 -45.21 -5.90 -7.49
N VAL A 52 -45.33 -6.78 -6.48
CA VAL A 52 -44.57 -8.02 -6.24
C VAL A 52 -43.14 -7.91 -5.69
N ALA A 53 -43.01 -8.25 -4.40
CA ALA A 53 -41.74 -8.56 -3.75
C ALA A 53 -41.14 -9.87 -4.31
N LEU A 54 -40.01 -9.76 -5.01
CA LEU A 54 -39.16 -10.91 -5.37
C LEU A 54 -38.14 -11.17 -4.25
N PRO A 55 -37.82 -12.44 -3.94
CA PRO A 55 -36.87 -12.79 -2.88
C PRO A 55 -35.45 -12.32 -3.24
N PRO A 56 -34.63 -11.89 -2.26
CA PRO A 56 -33.28 -11.42 -2.52
C PRO A 56 -32.42 -12.59 -3.01
N ARG A 57 -32.03 -12.56 -4.29
CA ARG A 57 -31.07 -13.50 -4.90
C ARG A 57 -29.62 -13.17 -4.48
N PRO A 58 -28.73 -14.17 -4.42
CA PRO A 58 -27.47 -14.13 -3.67
C PRO A 58 -26.34 -13.41 -4.42
N TYR A 59 -26.33 -12.08 -4.40
CA TYR A 59 -25.26 -11.25 -4.97
C TYR A 59 -24.38 -10.56 -3.91
N ILE A 60 -24.43 -11.03 -2.66
CA ILE A 60 -23.82 -10.33 -1.51
C ILE A 60 -22.29 -10.37 -1.53
N VAL A 61 -21.67 -11.33 -2.23
CA VAL A 61 -20.20 -11.45 -2.30
C VAL A 61 -19.55 -10.27 -3.06
N LEU A 62 -20.28 -9.58 -3.95
CA LEU A 62 -19.77 -8.39 -4.63
C LEU A 62 -19.83 -7.12 -3.76
N LEU A 63 -20.64 -7.13 -2.69
CA LEU A 63 -20.83 -5.97 -1.82
C LEU A 63 -19.69 -5.77 -0.82
N ILE A 64 -18.69 -6.64 -0.80
CA ILE A 64 -17.48 -6.47 0.03
C ILE A 64 -16.27 -6.08 -0.85
N ILE A 65 -16.32 -6.23 -2.18
CA ILE A 65 -15.11 -6.19 -3.04
C ILE A 65 -15.18 -5.26 -4.27
N SER A 66 -16.30 -4.63 -4.64
CA SER A 66 -16.26 -3.69 -5.79
C SER A 66 -17.37 -2.65 -5.80
N ARG A 67 -17.01 -1.37 -5.95
CA ARG A 67 -16.91 -0.74 -7.28
C ARG A 67 -16.09 0.55 -7.19
N SER A 68 -15.62 0.97 -8.36
CA SER A 68 -15.26 2.34 -8.69
C SER A 68 -16.43 3.05 -9.38
N ASN A 69 -16.46 4.38 -9.25
CA ASN A 69 -17.45 5.31 -9.80
C ASN A 69 -17.41 5.40 -11.34
N TYR A 70 -18.56 5.21 -12.01
CA TYR A 70 -19.14 6.21 -12.92
C TYR A 70 -20.60 5.84 -13.29
N SER A 71 -21.53 6.59 -12.68
CA SER A 71 -22.85 7.05 -13.14
C SER A 71 -24.03 6.11 -13.49
N SER A 72 -25.16 6.42 -12.83
CA SER A 72 -26.57 6.38 -13.27
C SER A 72 -27.40 5.08 -13.25
N ASP A 73 -27.32 4.25 -12.20
CA ASP A 73 -28.31 3.17 -11.99
C ASP A 73 -28.54 2.91 -10.47
N PRO A 74 -29.77 3.04 -9.92
CA PRO A 74 -30.01 3.00 -8.46
C PRO A 74 -30.02 1.59 -7.84
N THR A 75 -29.47 0.56 -8.49
CA THR A 75 -29.55 -0.83 -8.03
C THR A 75 -28.20 -1.51 -7.79
N ARG A 76 -27.11 -0.75 -7.62
CA ARG A 76 -25.77 -1.33 -7.73
C ARG A 76 -24.75 -0.66 -6.79
N LEU A 77 -24.63 -1.25 -5.60
CA LEU A 77 -23.69 -0.86 -4.54
C LEU A 77 -22.23 -1.02 -4.97
N VAL A 78 -21.46 -0.02 -4.58
CA VAL A 78 -20.07 0.26 -4.90
C VAL A 78 -19.33 0.29 -3.57
N VAL A 79 -18.47 -0.69 -3.29
CA VAL A 79 -17.56 -0.60 -2.13
C VAL A 79 -16.41 0.32 -2.47
N THR A 80 -16.47 1.52 -1.94
CA THR A 80 -15.36 2.44 -1.82
C THR A 80 -14.47 1.96 -0.67
N THR A 81 -13.32 1.35 -0.94
CA THR A 81 -12.19 1.43 0.01
C THR A 81 -11.53 2.79 -0.19
N SER A 82 -12.26 3.84 0.16
CA SER A 82 -11.75 5.20 0.19
C SER A 82 -11.51 5.56 1.65
N LEU A 83 -10.24 5.52 2.03
CA LEU A 83 -9.66 6.03 3.28
C LEU A 83 -9.97 5.15 4.52
N ILE A 84 -8.91 4.74 5.21
CA ILE A 84 -8.88 3.96 6.47
C ILE A 84 -8.92 2.44 6.26
N TRP A 85 -7.82 1.87 5.77
CA TRP A 85 -7.59 0.42 5.79
C TRP A 85 -6.15 0.03 6.15
N THR A 86 -5.42 0.96 6.74
CA THR A 86 -4.29 0.64 7.60
C THR A 86 -4.85 0.63 9.02
N LEU A 87 -4.53 -0.42 9.79
CA LEU A 87 -4.91 -0.64 11.21
C LEU A 87 -6.07 -1.61 11.43
N TRP A 88 -5.88 -2.85 11.01
CA TRP A 88 -6.40 -3.98 11.79
C TRP A 88 -5.22 -4.94 12.00
N GLU A 89 -4.71 -4.99 13.24
CA GLU A 89 -3.72 -5.96 13.76
C GLU A 89 -2.24 -5.89 13.32
N SER A 90 -1.71 -4.72 12.92
CA SER A 90 -0.27 -4.62 12.56
C SER A 90 0.62 -3.75 13.44
N ASN A 91 0.11 -3.01 14.41
CA ASN A 91 0.95 -2.24 15.32
C ASN A 91 0.46 -2.37 16.75
N SER A 92 1.36 -2.75 17.66
CA SER A 92 1.18 -2.63 19.12
C SER A 92 1.18 -1.15 19.59
N ALA A 93 0.87 -0.24 18.69
CA ALA A 93 0.90 1.22 18.84
C ALA A 93 -0.37 1.84 18.25
N ASP A 94 -1.46 1.07 18.15
CA ASP A 94 -2.75 1.63 17.74
C ASP A 94 -3.22 2.64 18.78
N LEU A 95 -3.42 3.87 18.31
CA LEU A 95 -3.90 5.00 19.11
C LEU A 95 -5.42 5.17 18.97
N ASP A 96 -6.09 4.31 18.20
CA ASP A 96 -7.51 4.37 17.89
C ASP A 96 -8.07 2.94 17.69
N ASP A 97 -9.14 2.60 18.41
CA ASP A 97 -9.83 1.30 18.37
C ASP A 97 -11.05 1.31 17.43
N THR A 98 -11.21 2.35 16.61
CA THR A 98 -12.38 2.49 15.74
C THR A 98 -12.39 1.50 14.58
N VAL A 99 -13.44 0.68 14.53
CA VAL A 99 -13.69 -0.26 13.43
C VAL A 99 -14.60 0.41 12.40
N PRO A 100 -14.20 0.47 11.11
CA PRO A 100 -15.09 0.93 10.04
C PRO A 100 -16.38 0.10 10.00
N PRO A 101 -17.58 0.71 9.95
CA PRO A 101 -18.84 -0.04 9.91
C PRO A 101 -18.98 -0.92 8.66
N GLU A 102 -18.27 -0.59 7.58
CA GLU A 102 -18.25 -1.37 6.32
C GLU A 102 -17.58 -2.75 6.48
N LEU A 103 -16.85 -2.97 7.58
CA LEU A 103 -16.27 -4.28 7.90
C LEU A 103 -17.27 -5.23 8.56
N GLU A 104 -18.37 -4.69 9.10
CA GLU A 104 -19.36 -5.46 9.82
C GLU A 104 -20.38 -6.10 8.89
N LEU A 105 -20.71 -7.37 9.14
CA LEU A 105 -21.69 -8.12 8.34
C LEU A 105 -23.07 -7.47 8.37
N SER A 106 -23.41 -6.86 9.52
CA SER A 106 -24.67 -6.17 9.76
C SER A 106 -24.90 -5.00 8.79
N PHE A 107 -23.84 -4.33 8.33
CA PHE A 107 -23.92 -3.26 7.34
C PHE A 107 -24.53 -3.74 6.01
N TYR A 108 -24.31 -5.01 5.67
CA TYR A 108 -24.83 -5.64 4.45
C TYR A 108 -26.14 -6.41 4.68
N GLY A 109 -26.76 -6.27 5.85
CA GLY A 109 -27.96 -7.04 6.22
C GLY A 109 -27.69 -8.54 6.38
N LEU A 110 -26.42 -8.93 6.56
CA LEU A 110 -26.04 -10.30 6.87
C LEU A 110 -25.97 -10.49 8.39
N SER A 111 -26.37 -11.66 8.84
CA SER A 111 -26.33 -12.05 10.25
C SER A 111 -25.45 -13.28 10.45
N ASP A 112 -25.14 -13.60 11.71
CA ASP A 112 -24.37 -14.80 12.04
C ASP A 112 -25.07 -16.11 11.59
N ALA A 113 -26.40 -16.08 11.44
CA ALA A 113 -27.17 -17.21 10.92
C ALA A 113 -26.89 -17.48 9.43
N ASP A 114 -26.31 -16.52 8.70
CA ASP A 114 -25.96 -16.63 7.29
C ASP A 114 -24.55 -17.20 7.07
N LEU A 115 -23.73 -17.31 8.12
CA LEU A 115 -22.31 -17.71 8.02
C LEU A 115 -22.12 -19.07 7.37
N ASP A 116 -23.02 -20.01 7.62
CA ASP A 116 -22.92 -21.37 7.10
C ASP A 116 -23.64 -21.55 5.75
N ARG A 117 -24.23 -20.47 5.20
CA ARG A 117 -24.81 -20.49 3.84
C ARG A 117 -23.70 -20.50 2.80
N GLN A 118 -23.94 -21.25 1.73
CA GLN A 118 -23.01 -21.36 0.60
C GLN A 118 -23.29 -20.27 -0.44
N PHE A 119 -22.22 -19.67 -0.94
CA PHE A 119 -22.24 -18.63 -1.95
C PHE A 119 -21.37 -19.01 -3.14
N LEU A 120 -21.88 -18.74 -4.34
CA LEU A 120 -21.10 -18.85 -5.58
C LEU A 120 -20.20 -17.62 -5.71
N LEU A 121 -18.90 -17.85 -5.87
CA LEU A 121 -17.93 -16.79 -6.07
C LEU A 121 -18.03 -16.21 -7.49
N PRO A 122 -17.95 -14.87 -7.64
CA PRO A 122 -17.88 -14.26 -8.95
C PRO A 122 -16.56 -14.60 -9.66
N PRO A 123 -16.51 -14.57 -11.00
CA PRO A 123 -15.28 -14.84 -11.75
C PRO A 123 -14.19 -13.77 -11.57
N THR A 124 -14.50 -12.67 -10.87
CA THR A 124 -13.61 -11.54 -10.61
C THR A 124 -12.80 -11.66 -9.32
N THR A 125 -12.99 -12.73 -8.54
CA THR A 125 -12.22 -12.98 -7.31
C THR A 125 -11.44 -14.27 -7.42
N TYR A 126 -10.28 -14.31 -6.76
CA TYR A 126 -9.39 -15.47 -6.72
C TYR A 126 -9.30 -16.11 -5.34
N ILE A 127 -10.07 -15.62 -4.35
CA ILE A 127 -10.08 -16.15 -2.97
C ILE A 127 -10.47 -17.62 -2.90
N GLY A 128 -11.24 -18.10 -3.88
CA GLY A 128 -11.67 -19.49 -3.99
C GLY A 128 -10.57 -20.46 -4.38
N GLY A 129 -9.49 -19.97 -5.00
CA GLY A 129 -8.53 -20.84 -5.68
C GLY A 129 -9.26 -21.69 -6.74
N GLU A 130 -9.32 -23.01 -6.50
CA GLU A 130 -10.04 -23.96 -7.35
C GLU A 130 -11.53 -24.07 -7.00
N GLU A 131 -11.92 -23.65 -5.79
CA GLU A 131 -13.28 -23.75 -5.28
C GLU A 131 -14.12 -22.56 -5.79
N LYS A 132 -15.25 -22.86 -6.43
CA LYS A 132 -16.18 -21.83 -6.92
C LYS A 132 -17.29 -21.50 -5.91
N ILE A 133 -17.50 -22.36 -4.92
CA ILE A 133 -18.57 -22.23 -3.92
C ILE A 133 -17.92 -22.32 -2.55
N LEU A 134 -18.16 -21.32 -1.71
CA LEU A 134 -17.66 -21.24 -0.34
C LEU A 134 -18.77 -20.84 0.62
N THR A 135 -18.65 -21.23 1.89
CA THR A 135 -19.51 -20.68 2.94
C THR A 135 -19.16 -19.22 3.20
N LEU A 136 -20.11 -18.41 3.65
CA LEU A 136 -19.84 -17.02 4.02
C LEU A 136 -18.74 -16.91 5.08
N ARG A 137 -18.75 -17.83 6.07
CA ARG A 137 -17.70 -17.95 7.08
C ARG A 137 -16.31 -18.06 6.45
N GLU A 138 -16.16 -18.93 5.47
CA GLU A 138 -14.88 -19.15 4.80
C GLU A 138 -14.47 -17.94 3.95
N ILE A 139 -15.42 -17.32 3.24
CA ILE A 139 -15.19 -16.10 2.46
C ILE A 139 -14.64 -14.99 3.36
N VAL A 140 -15.33 -14.72 4.48
CA VAL A 140 -14.93 -13.67 5.44
C VAL A 140 -13.56 -13.96 6.04
N ASN A 141 -13.30 -15.21 6.44
CA ASN A 141 -12.01 -15.60 7.00
C ASN A 141 -10.86 -15.41 6.00
N ARG A 142 -11.05 -15.82 4.74
CA ARG A 142 -10.05 -15.62 3.68
C ARG A 142 -9.80 -14.13 3.42
N LEU A 143 -10.85 -13.32 3.32
CA LEU A 143 -10.73 -11.87 3.12
C LEU A 143 -10.03 -11.18 4.29
N LYS A 144 -10.37 -11.53 5.52
CA LYS A 144 -9.67 -11.04 6.73
C LYS A 144 -8.19 -11.45 6.71
N SER A 145 -7.89 -12.69 6.34
CA SER A 145 -6.50 -13.16 6.26
C SER A 145 -5.67 -12.45 5.17
N ILE A 146 -6.29 -12.00 4.07
CA ILE A 146 -5.61 -11.36 2.95
C ILE A 146 -5.45 -9.85 3.19
N TYR A 147 -6.53 -9.18 3.60
CA TYR A 147 -6.61 -7.72 3.65
C TYR A 147 -6.50 -7.13 5.07
N CYS A 148 -6.78 -7.91 6.11
CA CYS A 148 -6.84 -7.45 7.52
C CYS A 148 -5.77 -8.11 8.40
N ASN A 149 -4.69 -8.60 7.81
CA ASN A 149 -3.59 -9.25 8.53
C ASN A 149 -2.41 -8.27 8.67
N LYS A 150 -1.19 -8.79 8.75
CA LYS A 150 0.06 -8.01 8.88
C LYS A 150 0.38 -7.06 7.73
N THR A 151 -0.39 -7.11 6.65
CA THR A 151 -0.17 -6.36 5.42
C THR A 151 -1.49 -5.75 4.96
N GLY A 152 -1.54 -4.42 4.87
CA GLY A 152 -2.62 -3.69 4.19
C GLY A 152 -2.29 -3.49 2.71
N ILE A 153 -3.26 -3.73 1.82
CA ILE A 153 -3.08 -3.60 0.38
C ILE A 153 -4.00 -2.50 -0.16
N GLU A 154 -3.41 -1.39 -0.59
CA GLU A 154 -4.15 -0.25 -1.12
C GLU A 154 -3.97 -0.15 -2.63
N TYR A 155 -5.01 -0.52 -3.39
CA TYR A 155 -4.94 -0.52 -4.86
C TYR A 155 -6.25 -0.18 -5.57
N MET A 156 -7.36 -0.10 -4.84
CA MET A 156 -8.67 0.24 -5.41
C MET A 156 -8.75 1.68 -5.96
N HIS A 157 -7.82 2.56 -5.55
CA HIS A 157 -7.71 3.92 -6.08
C HIS A 157 -7.12 3.97 -7.50
N LEU A 158 -6.55 2.87 -8.01
CA LEU A 158 -6.02 2.80 -9.36
C LEU A 158 -7.16 2.81 -10.38
N THR A 159 -7.06 3.62 -11.44
CA THR A 159 -8.10 3.67 -12.49
C THR A 159 -8.02 2.49 -13.46
N ASN A 160 -6.84 1.89 -13.63
CA ASN A 160 -6.62 0.82 -14.60
C ASN A 160 -7.06 -0.55 -14.04
N PHE A 161 -8.09 -1.12 -14.66
CA PHE A 161 -8.64 -2.44 -14.30
C PHE A 161 -7.60 -3.57 -14.41
N GLU A 162 -6.72 -3.53 -15.41
CA GLU A 162 -5.72 -4.58 -15.63
C GLU A 162 -4.69 -4.63 -14.50
N GLN A 163 -4.31 -3.45 -13.99
CA GLN A 163 -3.44 -3.34 -12.81
C GLN A 163 -4.13 -3.81 -11.54
N GLN A 164 -5.40 -3.43 -11.35
CA GLN A 164 -6.19 -3.91 -10.21
C GLN A 164 -6.29 -5.43 -10.22
N GLU A 165 -6.59 -6.01 -11.38
CA GLU A 165 -6.74 -7.45 -11.54
C GLU A 165 -5.42 -8.19 -11.33
N TRP A 166 -4.30 -7.63 -11.80
CA TRP A 166 -2.97 -8.19 -11.54
C TRP A 166 -2.65 -8.26 -10.04
N ILE A 167 -2.94 -7.18 -9.30
CA ILE A 167 -2.75 -7.13 -7.84
C ILE A 167 -3.67 -8.15 -7.17
N ARG A 168 -4.96 -8.13 -7.52
CA ARG A 168 -5.96 -9.04 -6.96
C ARG A 168 -5.54 -10.50 -7.12
N LYS A 169 -5.19 -10.90 -8.35
CA LYS A 169 -4.72 -12.25 -8.66
C LYS A 169 -3.48 -12.65 -7.87
N ARG A 170 -2.57 -11.70 -7.59
CA ARG A 170 -1.34 -11.96 -6.87
C ARG A 170 -1.56 -12.20 -5.38
N PHE A 171 -2.49 -11.49 -4.75
CA PHE A 171 -2.71 -11.52 -3.31
C PHE A 171 -3.87 -12.42 -2.87
N GLU A 172 -4.92 -12.56 -3.67
CA GLU A 172 -6.05 -13.44 -3.36
C GLU A 172 -5.76 -14.92 -3.65
N ALA A 173 -4.67 -15.21 -4.37
CA ALA A 173 -4.23 -16.58 -4.61
C ALA A 173 -3.89 -17.29 -3.27
N PRO A 174 -4.36 -18.54 -3.06
CA PRO A 174 -4.03 -19.30 -1.86
C PRO A 174 -2.50 -19.40 -1.68
N LYS A 175 -2.04 -19.23 -0.44
CA LYS A 175 -0.62 -19.33 -0.04
C LYS A 175 0.32 -18.28 -0.65
N ALA A 176 -0.20 -17.18 -1.20
CA ALA A 176 0.63 -16.12 -1.80
C ALA A 176 1.72 -15.56 -0.86
N THR A 177 1.48 -15.60 0.45
CA THR A 177 2.38 -15.01 1.47
C THR A 177 3.22 -16.06 2.22
N GLU A 178 3.11 -17.35 1.88
CA GLU A 178 3.85 -18.41 2.58
C GLU A 178 5.32 -18.42 2.15
N LEU A 179 6.21 -18.29 3.14
CA LEU A 179 7.66 -18.37 2.93
C LEU A 179 8.19 -19.76 3.27
N SER A 180 9.13 -20.24 2.45
CA SER A 180 9.85 -21.48 2.72
C SER A 180 10.74 -21.35 3.96
N HIS A 181 11.08 -22.48 4.58
CA HIS A 181 11.95 -22.48 5.76
C HIS A 181 13.33 -21.84 5.50
N ASP A 182 13.89 -22.07 4.31
CA ASP A 182 15.18 -21.47 3.95
C ASP A 182 15.07 -19.97 3.68
N GLN A 183 13.98 -19.51 3.07
CA GLN A 183 13.71 -18.07 2.93
C GLN A 183 13.59 -17.39 4.30
N LYS A 184 12.88 -18.01 5.25
CA LYS A 184 12.78 -17.52 6.63
C LYS A 184 14.16 -17.41 7.28
N LYS A 185 15.02 -18.42 7.13
CA LYS A 185 16.41 -18.38 7.63
C LYS A 185 17.23 -17.26 7.01
N VAL A 186 17.10 -17.03 5.70
CA VAL A 186 17.82 -15.95 5.00
C VAL A 186 17.36 -14.58 5.51
N LEU A 187 16.05 -14.35 5.63
CA LEU A 187 15.49 -13.11 6.16
C LEU A 187 15.94 -12.88 7.61
N PHE A 188 15.89 -13.91 8.44
CA PHE A 188 16.33 -13.83 9.84
C PHE A 188 17.82 -13.46 9.96
N LYS A 189 18.70 -14.09 9.15
CA LYS A 189 20.12 -13.74 9.11
C LYS A 189 20.35 -12.27 8.70
N ARG A 190 19.57 -11.75 7.76
CA ARG A 190 19.64 -10.34 7.32
C ARG A 190 19.21 -9.40 8.43
N LEU A 191 18.13 -9.74 9.14
CA LEU A 191 17.61 -8.97 10.27
C LEU A 191 18.62 -8.94 11.43
N ILE A 192 19.22 -10.08 11.78
CA ILE A 192 20.27 -10.14 12.82
C ILE A 192 21.44 -9.23 12.45
N ARG A 193 21.92 -9.29 11.19
CA ARG A 193 23.03 -8.43 10.75
C ARG A 193 22.69 -6.94 10.86
N SER A 194 21.47 -6.55 10.50
CA SER A 194 21.01 -5.18 10.63
C SER A 194 21.00 -4.73 12.10
N THR A 195 20.41 -5.55 12.97
CA THR A 195 20.27 -5.25 14.41
C THR A 195 21.64 -5.18 15.11
N LYS A 196 22.50 -6.18 14.88
CA LYS A 196 23.84 -6.23 15.48
C LYS A 196 24.76 -5.13 14.98
N PHE A 197 24.54 -4.64 13.77
CA PHE A 197 25.27 -3.49 13.26
C PHE A 197 24.91 -2.21 14.02
N GLU A 198 23.62 -1.97 14.28
CA GLU A 198 23.18 -0.83 15.12
C GLU A 198 23.70 -0.96 16.56
N GLU A 199 23.58 -2.14 17.19
CA GLU A 199 24.13 -2.40 18.52
C GLU A 199 25.64 -2.12 18.60
N PHE A 200 26.39 -2.51 17.56
CA PHE A 200 27.82 -2.24 17.46
C PHE A 200 28.12 -0.75 17.37
N LEU A 201 27.42 -0.01 16.50
CA LEU A 201 27.54 1.44 16.40
C LEU A 201 27.20 2.11 17.74
N ALA A 202 26.17 1.60 18.41
CA ALA A 202 25.72 2.09 19.70
C ALA A 202 26.76 1.95 20.81
N LYS A 203 27.41 0.79 20.85
CA LYS A 203 28.48 0.53 21.83
C LYS A 203 29.76 1.30 21.53
N LYS A 204 30.11 1.47 20.25
CA LYS A 204 31.39 2.06 19.84
C LYS A 204 31.39 3.59 19.91
N TRP A 205 30.26 4.24 19.61
CA TRP A 205 30.17 5.71 19.59
C TRP A 205 29.10 6.34 20.49
N PRO A 206 29.08 6.09 21.81
CA PRO A 206 28.35 6.75 22.88
C PRO A 206 27.37 7.86 22.55
N SER A 207 28.04 8.97 22.27
CA SER A 207 27.53 10.32 22.34
C SER A 207 27.23 10.87 20.95
N GLU A 208 27.53 10.09 19.90
CA GLU A 208 27.41 10.56 18.52
C GLU A 208 25.98 10.40 18.02
N LYS A 209 25.53 11.36 17.23
CA LYS A 209 24.22 11.31 16.59
C LYS A 209 24.21 10.25 15.50
N ARG A 210 23.78 9.06 15.87
CA ARG A 210 23.60 7.91 14.99
C ARG A 210 22.17 7.96 14.48
N PHE A 211 21.97 8.37 13.24
CA PHE A 211 20.68 8.26 12.55
C PHE A 211 20.36 6.77 12.28
N GLY A 212 20.29 5.97 13.34
CA GLY A 212 20.21 4.53 13.33
C GLY A 212 18.86 4.05 12.82
N LEU A 213 18.84 2.78 12.43
CA LEU A 213 17.66 2.09 11.93
C LEU A 213 16.89 1.36 13.04
N GLU A 214 17.06 1.76 14.30
CA GLU A 214 16.37 1.15 15.44
C GLU A 214 14.84 1.26 15.27
N GLY A 215 14.16 0.12 15.41
CA GLY A 215 12.72 -0.05 15.18
C GLY A 215 12.30 -0.18 13.72
N CYS A 216 13.23 -0.09 12.76
CA CYS A 216 12.97 -0.23 11.33
C CYS A 216 13.96 -1.17 10.64
N GLU A 217 14.54 -2.12 11.38
CA GLU A 217 15.61 -3.03 10.93
C GLU A 217 15.15 -3.92 9.77
N VAL A 218 13.83 -4.13 9.63
CA VAL A 218 13.18 -4.83 8.52
C VAL A 218 13.47 -4.20 7.15
N LEU A 219 13.87 -2.93 7.11
CA LEU A 219 14.26 -2.24 5.88
C LEU A 219 15.41 -2.98 5.16
N ILE A 220 16.37 -3.54 5.89
CA ILE A 220 17.51 -4.25 5.30
C ILE A 220 17.09 -5.52 4.58
N PRO A 221 16.40 -6.50 5.20
CA PRO A 221 15.92 -7.66 4.48
C PRO A 221 14.98 -7.29 3.33
N ALA A 222 14.14 -6.26 3.48
CA ALA A 222 13.23 -5.79 2.44
C ALA A 222 13.98 -5.28 1.19
N ILE A 223 14.92 -4.34 1.35
CA ILE A 223 15.72 -3.82 0.23
C ILE A 223 16.50 -4.95 -0.44
N LYS A 224 17.10 -5.85 0.34
CA LYS A 224 17.84 -6.98 -0.24
C LYS A 224 16.92 -7.91 -1.02
N GLN A 225 15.70 -8.15 -0.55
CA GLN A 225 14.73 -8.97 -1.27
C GLN A 225 14.34 -8.32 -2.59
N VAL A 226 14.13 -7.00 -2.61
CA VAL A 226 13.87 -6.25 -3.85
C VAL A 226 15.04 -6.43 -4.83
N ILE A 227 16.28 -6.25 -4.37
CA ILE A 227 17.47 -6.41 -5.22
C ILE A 227 17.60 -7.84 -5.75
N ASP A 228 17.42 -8.86 -4.90
CA ASP A 228 17.50 -10.27 -5.32
C ASP A 228 16.46 -10.59 -6.39
N THR A 229 15.22 -10.11 -6.19
CA THR A 229 14.13 -10.31 -7.16
C THR A 229 14.41 -9.55 -8.45
N SER A 230 14.83 -8.28 -8.40
CA SER A 230 15.20 -7.49 -9.58
C SER A 230 16.34 -8.15 -10.35
N SER A 231 17.37 -8.64 -9.66
CA SER A 231 18.50 -9.33 -10.29
C SER A 231 18.05 -10.62 -10.97
N SER A 232 17.15 -11.40 -10.35
CA SER A 232 16.58 -12.61 -10.99
C SER A 232 15.76 -12.33 -12.25
N LEU A 233 15.24 -11.10 -12.39
CA LEU A 233 14.51 -10.62 -13.56
C LEU A 233 15.41 -9.98 -14.62
N GLY A 234 16.74 -9.97 -14.40
CA GLY A 234 17.72 -9.45 -15.37
C GLY A 234 18.08 -7.97 -15.21
N VAL A 235 17.83 -7.36 -14.05
CA VAL A 235 18.27 -5.98 -13.78
C VAL A 235 19.77 -5.95 -13.45
N ASP A 236 20.54 -5.18 -14.22
CA ASP A 236 21.99 -5.05 -14.06
C ASP A 236 22.43 -4.09 -12.95
N SER A 237 21.67 -3.00 -12.74
CA SER A 237 22.04 -1.94 -11.79
C SER A 237 20.84 -1.42 -11.02
N VAL A 238 21.07 -1.09 -9.74
CA VAL A 238 20.06 -0.53 -8.84
C VAL A 238 20.64 0.73 -8.20
N VAL A 239 19.95 1.85 -8.38
CA VAL A 239 20.31 3.14 -7.77
C VAL A 239 19.33 3.40 -6.63
N ILE A 240 19.86 3.63 -5.42
CA ILE A 240 19.06 3.83 -4.20
C ILE A 240 19.22 5.27 -3.72
N GLY A 241 18.13 6.04 -3.74
CA GLY A 241 18.02 7.32 -3.03
C GLY A 241 17.42 7.09 -1.65
N MET A 242 18.07 7.55 -0.58
CA MET A 242 17.57 7.37 0.78
C MET A 242 17.89 8.57 1.70
N PRO A 243 17.06 8.83 2.73
CA PRO A 243 17.35 9.82 3.76
C PRO A 243 18.53 9.39 4.65
N HIS A 244 18.89 10.22 5.63
CA HIS A 244 19.99 9.93 6.56
C HIS A 244 19.73 8.71 7.46
N ARG A 245 18.46 8.37 7.75
CA ARG A 245 18.07 7.27 8.64
C ARG A 245 18.44 5.91 8.04
N GLY A 246 19.22 5.13 8.78
CA GLY A 246 19.66 3.80 8.39
C GLY A 246 20.68 3.76 7.25
N ARG A 247 21.21 4.92 6.82
CA ARG A 247 22.17 4.99 5.70
C ARG A 247 23.41 4.14 5.92
N LEU A 248 24.01 4.22 7.11
CA LEU A 248 25.19 3.41 7.43
C LEU A 248 24.88 1.91 7.38
N ASN A 249 23.68 1.52 7.84
CA ASN A 249 23.21 0.14 7.83
C ASN A 249 23.02 -0.38 6.40
N VAL A 250 22.44 0.44 5.52
CA VAL A 250 22.30 0.12 4.09
C VAL A 250 23.67 0.01 3.41
N LEU A 251 24.59 0.95 3.64
CA LEU A 251 25.94 0.88 3.05
C LEU A 251 26.69 -0.38 3.48
N ALA A 252 26.62 -0.75 4.75
CA ALA A 252 27.30 -1.93 5.29
C ALA A 252 26.63 -3.25 4.84
N ASN A 253 25.31 -3.38 5.00
CA ASN A 253 24.60 -4.65 4.83
C ASN A 253 24.00 -4.89 3.44
N VAL A 254 23.72 -3.82 2.69
CA VAL A 254 23.18 -3.88 1.32
C VAL A 254 24.31 -3.70 0.32
N CYS A 255 24.98 -2.54 0.31
CA CYS A 255 26.04 -2.22 -0.65
C CYS A 255 27.36 -2.95 -0.36
N ARG A 256 27.50 -3.58 0.81
CA ARG A 256 28.72 -4.28 1.27
C ARG A 256 29.97 -3.40 1.23
N GLN A 257 29.80 -2.11 1.48
CA GLN A 257 30.94 -1.21 1.58
C GLN A 257 31.77 -1.60 2.82
N PRO A 258 33.11 -1.69 2.71
CA PRO A 258 33.95 -2.08 3.83
C PRO A 258 33.75 -1.15 5.03
N LEU A 259 33.71 -1.75 6.23
CA LEU A 259 33.55 -0.99 7.47
C LEU A 259 34.68 0.03 7.65
N SER A 260 35.92 -0.30 7.25
CA SER A 260 37.03 0.65 7.29
C SER A 260 36.71 1.92 6.52
N THR A 261 36.15 1.82 5.31
CA THR A 261 35.77 2.96 4.46
C THR A 261 34.60 3.75 5.03
N ILE A 262 33.58 3.06 5.54
CA ILE A 262 32.41 3.71 6.16
C ILE A 262 32.85 4.50 7.40
N LEU A 263 33.72 3.90 8.21
CA LEU A 263 34.21 4.53 9.42
C LEU A 263 35.22 5.64 9.09
N SER A 264 36.07 5.48 8.07
CA SER A 264 37.12 6.46 7.73
C SER A 264 36.57 7.74 7.12
N SER A 265 35.43 7.62 6.42
CA SER A 265 34.70 8.76 5.87
C SER A 265 33.90 9.54 6.92
N SER A 266 33.74 8.99 8.14
CA SER A 266 33.23 9.77 9.26
C SER A 266 34.30 10.78 9.70
N PRO A 267 33.97 12.06 9.90
CA PRO A 267 34.90 13.09 10.41
C PRO A 267 35.63 12.64 11.69
N LEU A 268 35.01 11.71 12.42
CA LEU A 268 35.45 11.16 13.69
C LEU A 268 36.67 10.24 13.59
N TRP A 269 36.90 9.54 12.47
CA TRP A 269 38.09 8.70 12.31
C TRP A 269 39.32 9.57 11.95
N ASN A 270 39.13 10.69 11.26
CA ASN A 270 40.20 11.67 11.14
C ASN A 270 40.58 12.30 12.49
N GLN A 271 39.64 12.41 13.44
CA GLN A 271 39.91 12.89 14.80
C GLN A 271 40.56 11.82 15.68
N LEU A 272 40.05 10.58 15.68
CA LEU A 272 40.61 9.45 16.43
C LEU A 272 41.96 8.93 15.90
N MET A 273 42.31 9.15 14.63
CA MET A 273 43.68 8.91 14.13
C MET A 273 44.65 9.97 14.65
N ARG A 274 44.23 11.24 14.68
CA ARG A 274 45.06 12.34 15.19
C ARG A 274 45.40 12.18 16.67
N ASP A 275 44.46 11.69 17.47
CA ASP A 275 44.66 11.48 18.91
C ASP A 275 45.48 10.21 19.25
N ARG A 276 45.85 9.38 18.27
CA ARG A 276 46.76 8.22 18.46
C ARG A 276 48.18 8.44 17.94
N GLU A 277 48.42 9.53 17.23
CA GLU A 277 49.75 9.93 16.75
C GLU A 277 50.45 10.94 17.69
N THR A 278 49.85 11.22 18.85
CA THR A 278 50.43 11.97 19.98
C THR A 278 50.50 11.08 21.22
#